data_AF-A0A964MC69-F1
#
_entry.id   AF-A0A964MC69-F1
#
_cell.length_a   1.000
_cell.length_b   1.000
_cell.length_c   1.000
_cell.angle_alpha   90.00
_cell.angle_beta   90.00
_cell.angle_gamma   90.00
#
_symmetry.space_group_name_H-M   'P 1'
#
loop_
_entity.id
_entity.type
_entity.pdbx_description
1 polymer ?
#
loop_
_entity_poly.entity_id
_entity_poly.type
_entity_poly.pdbx_seq_one_letter_code
_entity_poly.pdbx_strand_id
1 'polypeptide(L)' 'MNMHSAYLTPPFAPSAFYLKSITPPEITMTQIYKATMPYLWWTVVATIVVTAWPGLSLWLPQLFLRR' A
#
# COMPACT_ATOMS: atom_id res chain seq x y z
N MET A 1 -3.59 -1.86 -5.98
CA MET A 1 -3.59 -0.98 -4.79
C MET A 1 -4.35 -1.57 -3.60
N ASN A 2 -5.60 -2.02 -3.79
CA ASN A 2 -6.55 -2.29 -2.68
C ASN A 2 -6.18 -3.45 -1.74
N MET A 3 -5.56 -4.54 -2.24
CA MET A 3 -5.10 -5.65 -1.38
C MET A 3 -3.82 -5.28 -0.61
N HIS A 4 -2.85 -4.61 -1.25
CA HIS A 4 -1.55 -4.29 -0.64
C HIS A 4 -1.69 -3.31 0.53
N SER A 5 -2.57 -2.32 0.41
CA SER A 5 -2.92 -1.43 1.53
C SER A 5 -3.60 -2.18 2.67
N ALA A 6 -4.47 -3.16 2.37
CA ALA A 6 -5.11 -3.99 3.39
C ALA A 6 -4.09 -4.85 4.17
N TYR A 7 -3.03 -5.35 3.52
CA TYR A 7 -1.96 -6.10 4.20
C TYR A 7 -1.13 -5.26 5.19
N LEU A 8 -1.20 -3.93 5.13
CA LEU A 8 -0.30 -3.00 5.81
C LEU A 8 -1.02 -2.07 6.83
N THR A 9 -2.35 -2.01 6.84
CA THR A 9 -3.12 -1.07 7.69
C THR A 9 -3.71 -1.77 8.92
N PRO A 10 -3.59 -1.22 10.15
CA PRO A 10 -4.22 -1.79 11.35
C PRO A 10 -5.75 -1.64 11.20
N PRO A 11 -6.52 -2.73 11.00
CA PRO A 11 -6.77 -3.81 11.98
C PRO A 11 -6.54 -5.24 11.45
N PHE A 12 -6.10 -5.39 10.19
CA PHE A 12 -5.89 -6.66 9.48
C PHE A 12 -4.55 -6.61 8.73
N ALA A 13 -3.44 -6.29 9.40
CA ALA A 13 -2.11 -6.31 8.80
C ALA A 13 -1.38 -7.65 9.11
N PRO A 14 -1.73 -8.79 8.46
CA PRO A 14 -1.10 -10.07 8.75
C PRO A 14 0.40 -10.05 8.46
N SER A 15 0.88 -9.16 7.58
CA SER A 15 2.31 -8.95 7.35
C SER A 15 3.03 -8.38 8.58
N ALA A 16 2.41 -7.44 9.30
CA ALA A 16 2.96 -6.87 10.53
C ALA A 16 2.92 -7.87 11.70
N PHE A 17 1.87 -8.69 11.79
CA PHE A 17 1.77 -9.79 12.77
C PHE A 17 2.77 -10.91 12.48
N TYR A 18 2.99 -11.25 11.21
CA TYR A 18 4.01 -12.21 10.78
C TYR A 18 5.42 -11.68 11.07
N LEU A 19 5.68 -10.39 10.83
CA LEU A 19 6.95 -9.80 11.21
C LEU A 19 7.12 -9.83 12.73
N LYS A 20 6.07 -9.54 13.50
CA LYS A 20 6.13 -9.60 14.97
C LYS A 20 6.39 -11.00 15.52
N SER A 21 6.01 -12.08 14.82
CA SER A 21 6.28 -13.45 15.29
C SER A 21 7.75 -13.87 15.16
N ILE A 22 8.52 -13.20 14.29
CA ILE A 22 9.96 -13.47 14.07
C ILE A 22 10.88 -12.37 14.61
N THR A 23 10.33 -11.25 15.08
CA THR A 23 11.10 -10.06 15.51
C THR A 23 11.32 -10.05 17.03
N PRO A 24 12.51 -9.61 17.51
CA PRO A 24 12.81 -9.50 18.93
C PRO A 24 11.73 -8.78 19.76
N PRO A 25 11.54 -9.15 21.05
CA PRO A 25 10.48 -8.60 21.90
C PRO A 25 10.60 -7.08 22.12
N GLU A 26 11.79 -6.52 21.95
CA GLU A 26 12.11 -5.09 22.05
C GLU A 26 11.39 -4.24 20.98
N ILE A 27 11.07 -4.81 19.81
CA ILE A 27 10.37 -4.07 18.76
C ILE A 27 8.88 -4.12 19.02
N THR A 28 8.30 -2.97 19.32
CA THR A 28 6.86 -2.86 19.60
C THR A 28 6.05 -2.83 18.31
N MET A 29 4.81 -3.31 18.36
CA MET A 29 3.87 -3.29 17.23
C MET A 29 3.72 -1.87 16.65
N THR A 30 3.76 -0.86 17.52
CA THR A 30 3.71 0.56 17.20
C THR A 30 4.87 1.01 16.30
N GLN A 31 6.08 0.47 16.47
CA GLN A 31 7.22 0.79 15.60
C GLN A 31 7.05 0.21 14.20
N ILE A 32 6.53 -1.02 14.10
CA ILE A 32 6.24 -1.67 12.82
C ILE A 32 5.16 -0.89 12.05
N TYR A 33 4.11 -0.44 12.75
CA TYR A 33 3.08 0.40 12.15
C TYR A 33 3.63 1.77 11.72
N LYS A 34 4.45 2.43 12.55
CA LYS A 34 5.08 3.71 12.20
C LYS A 34 5.97 3.60 10.95
N ALA A 35 6.71 2.50 10.80
CA ALA A 35 7.55 2.26 9.63
C ALA A 35 6.74 2.06 8.34
N THR A 36 5.56 1.47 8.47
CA THR A 36 4.66 1.17 7.33
C THR A 36 3.79 2.37 6.92
N MET A 37 3.51 3.27 7.86
CA MET A 37 2.69 4.46 7.66
C MET A 37 3.11 5.38 6.50
N PRO A 38 4.41 5.71 6.28
CA PRO A 38 4.83 6.55 5.14
C PRO A 38 4.56 5.89 3.78
N TYR A 39 4.69 4.56 3.68
CA TYR A 39 4.38 3.84 2.44
C TYR A 39 2.88 3.86 2.13
N LEU A 40 2.05 3.73 3.17
CA LEU A 40 0.60 3.82 3.03
C LEU A 40 0.17 5.20 2.54
N TRP A 41 0.79 6.26 3.08
CA TRP A 41 0.59 7.64 2.61
C TRP A 41 0.90 7.79 1.12
N TRP A 42 2.05 7.31 0.66
CA TRP A 42 2.41 7.36 -0.76
C TRP A 42 1.45 6.57 -1.65
N THR A 43 0.98 5.43 -1.17
CA THR A 43 0.01 4.59 -1.89
C THR A 43 -1.33 5.31 -2.09
N VAL A 44 -1.81 6.02 -1.06
CA VAL A 44 -3.05 6.80 -1.14
C VAL A 44 -2.87 8.00 -2.07
N VAL A 45 -1.75 8.73 -1.96
CA VAL A 45 -1.45 9.87 -2.84
C VAL A 45 -1.39 9.42 -4.30
N ALA A 46 -0.68 8.32 -4.59
CA ALA A 46 -0.61 7.77 -5.94
C ALA A 46 -1.99 7.36 -6.47
N THR A 47 -2.84 6.80 -5.62
CA THR A 47 -4.23 6.46 -5.99
C THR A 47 -5.00 7.72 -6.37
N ILE A 48 -4.94 8.76 -5.54
CA ILE A 48 -5.63 10.02 -5.78
C ILE A 48 -5.17 10.66 -7.09
N VAL A 49 -3.85 10.73 -7.32
CA VAL A 49 -3.26 11.30 -8.53
C VAL A 49 -3.73 10.55 -9.78
N VAL A 50 -3.73 9.23 -9.76
CA VAL A 50 -4.18 8.40 -10.89
C VAL A 50 -5.69 8.55 -11.15
N THR A 51 -6.51 8.64 -10.09
CA THR A 51 -7.95 8.86 -10.24
C THR A 51 -8.30 10.29 -10.72
N ALA A 52 -7.52 11.30 -10.31
CA ALA A 52 -7.73 12.68 -10.73
C ALA A 52 -7.25 12.93 -12.17
N TRP A 53 -6.20 12.23 -12.62
CA TRP A 53 -5.65 12.34 -13.97
C TRP A 53 -5.68 11.00 -14.72
N PRO A 54 -6.87 10.58 -15.20
CA PRO A 54 -7.06 9.26 -15.81
C PRO A 54 -6.18 9.03 -17.04
N GLY A 55 -5.76 10.09 -17.75
CA GLY A 55 -4.87 10.00 -18.91
C GLY A 55 -3.53 9.29 -18.65
N LEU A 56 -3.01 9.32 -17.41
CA LEU A 56 -1.80 8.58 -17.03
C LEU A 56 -2.02 7.06 -17.00
N SER A 57 -3.21 6.61 -16.58
CA SER A 57 -3.54 5.19 -16.48
C SER A 57 -4.18 4.64 -17.75
N LEU A 58 -4.85 5.47 -18.55
CA LEU A 58 -5.59 5.05 -19.73
C LEU A 58 -4.75 5.00 -21.00
N TRP A 59 -3.53 5.54 -21.00
CA TRP A 59 -2.62 5.45 -22.15
C TRP A 59 -2.38 3.99 -22.60
N LEU A 60 -2.15 3.07 -21.66
CA LEU A 60 -1.87 1.67 -21.98
C LEU A 60 -3.13 0.90 -22.47
N PRO A 61 -4.30 0.97 -21.82
CA PRO A 61 -5.55 0.45 -22.37
C PRO A 61 -5.90 1.04 -23.74
N GLN A 62 -5.71 2.35 -23.94
CA GLN A 62 -5.96 3.00 -25.23
C GLN A 62 -5.01 2.51 -26.32
N LEU A 63 -3.77 2.15 -25.97
CA LEU A 63 -2.83 1.54 -26.92
C LEU A 63 -3.24 0.10 -27.29
N PHE A 64 -3.76 -0.68 -26.34
CA PHE A 64 -4.19 -2.07 -26.57
C PHE A 64 -5.58 -2.20 -27.23
N LEU A 65 -6.54 -1.34 -26.86
CA LEU A 65 -7.93 -1.36 -27.38
C LEU A 65 -8.09 -0.70 -28.75
N ARG A 66 -7.08 0.02 -29.22
CA ARG A 66 -7.09 0.72 -30.52
C ARG A 66 -6.50 -0.14 -31.67
N ARG A 67 -6.37 -1.45 -31.44
CA ARG A 67 -6.11 -2.46 -32.47
C ARG A 67 -7.37 -3.25 -32.78
#